data_AF-A0A9E4BC65-F1
#
_entry.id   AF-A0A9E4BC65-F1
#
_cell.length_a   1.000
_cell.length_b   1.000
_cell.length_c   1.000
_cell.angle_alpha   90.00
_cell.angle_beta   90.00
_cell.angle_gamma   90.00
#
_symmetry.space_group_name_H-M   'P 1'
#
loop_
_entity.id
_entity.type
_entity.pdbx_description
1 polymer ?
#
loop_
_entity_poly.entity_id
_entity_poly.type
_entity_poly.pdbx_seq_one_letter_code
_entity_poly.pdbx_strand_id
1 'polypeptide(L)'
;MVVALGLVAGCAMNPVTGQSELMLLTTEDEIAFGQERYPQQQQASGGLYRLDPAVAEYVASVGARVAGVSDRALPYEFVVINDGTPNAWALPGGKIGIHRGLLVELENEAELAAVLGHEIVHAAAKHSATQIQRRVLSELANGGGAETADDWQRAGAVVDATERRLRMANLQYGRDDEIESDYYGMKYMHAAGYDTTAAVTVQEKFVALHDQRRSRWLEGMFRSHPPSRDRVESNRAGGELGTERYQAKMATLLRDRDAYDLADRARRNVRRDPVLAARLIDRAIDQQPREALFHSIGGDILASRGHYAEAVRVYDAAIERDPDYFAYYLRRGMCHDTLGQMRLARDDLARGNSLLPTPFASYKLGDYALVDGDRAEAKRQFAIASRAPGGLGAAAHGAYFRLDLEDAPWKYLTARLGSDTGQVVLLVVNRSDFPIADIVVRVEMEVDGIASARESTTRWRPASTAGSAAKGFRNSCPSPGLRS
;
A
#
# COMPACT_ATOMS: atom_id res chain seq x y z
N MET A 1 9.58 14.64 12.55
CA MET A 1 8.63 15.57 13.18
C MET A 1 7.26 14.92 13.06
N VAL A 2 6.74 14.33 14.14
CA VAL A 2 5.43 13.67 14.12
C VAL A 2 4.38 14.78 14.11
N VAL A 3 3.65 14.93 13.01
CA VAL A 3 2.50 15.85 12.94
C VAL A 3 1.38 15.16 13.69
N ALA A 4 1.10 15.62 14.91
CA ALA A 4 -0.05 15.16 15.67
C ALA A 4 -1.32 15.62 14.96
N LEU A 5 -2.03 14.70 14.29
CA LEU A 5 -3.35 14.96 13.74
C LEU A 5 -4.33 15.21 14.89
N GLY A 6 -4.86 16.43 14.97
CA GLY A 6 -5.87 16.81 15.95
C GLY A 6 -7.26 16.36 15.47
N LEU A 7 -7.79 15.27 16.03
CA LEU A 7 -9.15 14.83 15.77
C LEU A 7 -10.14 15.81 16.42
N VAL A 8 -10.76 16.68 15.65
CA VAL A 8 -11.93 17.47 16.09
C VAL A 8 -13.17 16.79 15.55
N ALA A 9 -13.90 16.07 16.41
CA ALA A 9 -15.16 15.46 16.03
C ALA A 9 -16.26 16.55 15.95
N GLY A 10 -16.79 16.80 14.75
CA GLY A 10 -17.90 17.73 14.54
C GLY A 10 -18.67 17.43 13.26
N CYS A 11 -19.93 17.89 13.19
CA CYS A 11 -20.66 17.91 11.93
C CYS A 11 -20.09 19.02 11.04
N ALA A 12 -19.61 18.67 9.85
CA ALA A 12 -19.14 19.62 8.85
C ALA A 12 -19.96 19.45 7.56
N MET A 13 -20.08 20.56 6.82
CA MET A 13 -20.77 20.56 5.54
C MET A 13 -19.86 20.01 4.43
N ASN A 14 -20.36 19.08 3.64
CA ASN A 14 -19.73 18.65 2.40
C ASN A 14 -19.79 19.82 1.39
N PRO A 15 -18.64 20.32 0.89
CA PRO A 15 -18.60 21.54 0.08
C PRO A 15 -19.22 21.38 -1.32
N VAL A 16 -19.35 20.14 -1.80
CA VAL A 16 -19.92 19.84 -3.12
C VAL A 16 -21.42 19.55 -3.01
N THR A 17 -21.80 18.70 -2.06
CA THR A 17 -23.18 18.21 -1.93
C THR A 17 -24.05 19.09 -1.04
N GLY A 18 -23.44 19.86 -0.14
CA GLY A 18 -24.15 20.65 0.87
C GLY A 18 -24.81 19.80 1.97
N GLN A 19 -24.40 18.54 2.15
CA GLN A 19 -24.89 17.68 3.22
C GLN A 19 -24.03 17.82 4.49
N SER A 20 -24.66 17.71 5.67
CA SER A 20 -23.95 17.69 6.95
C SER A 20 -23.52 16.27 7.30
N GLU A 21 -22.21 16.06 7.47
CA GLU A 21 -21.61 14.77 7.80
C GLU A 21 -20.72 14.90 9.02
N LEU A 22 -20.63 13.83 9.83
CA LEU A 22 -19.58 13.75 10.85
C LEU A 22 -18.22 13.73 10.14
N MET A 23 -17.33 14.66 10.46
CA MET A 23 -15.97 14.70 9.91
C MET A 23 -14.96 14.64 11.04
N LEU A 24 -14.10 13.63 11.01
CA LEU A 24 -12.99 13.45 11.96
C LEU A 24 -11.68 14.08 11.46
N LEU A 25 -11.53 14.21 10.14
CA LEU A 25 -10.34 14.76 9.50
C LEU A 25 -10.60 16.21 9.06
N THR A 26 -9.68 17.10 9.43
CA THR A 26 -9.66 18.49 8.93
C THR A 26 -9.18 18.54 7.48
N THR A 27 -9.35 19.68 6.81
CA THR A 27 -8.81 19.85 5.44
C THR A 27 -7.28 19.82 5.46
N GLU A 28 -6.65 20.37 6.49
CA GLU A 28 -5.20 20.32 6.71
C GLU A 28 -4.72 18.87 6.85
N ASP A 29 -5.46 18.03 7.58
CA ASP A 29 -5.16 16.61 7.73
C ASP A 29 -5.26 15.87 6.39
N GLU A 30 -6.30 16.16 5.59
CA GLU A 30 -6.46 15.60 4.25
C GLU A 30 -5.29 15.99 3.33
N ILE A 31 -4.86 17.26 3.35
CA ILE A 31 -3.74 17.75 2.57
C ILE A 31 -2.43 17.09 3.00
N ALA A 32 -2.17 17.05 4.31
CA ALA A 32 -0.97 16.42 4.86
C ALA A 32 -0.92 14.93 4.53
N PHE A 33 -2.05 14.23 4.66
CA PHE A 33 -2.16 12.82 4.30
C PHE A 33 -1.87 12.60 2.81
N GLY A 34 -2.51 13.39 1.93
CA GLY A 34 -2.30 13.33 0.49
C GLY A 34 -0.84 13.54 0.11
N GLN A 35 -0.22 14.60 0.63
CA GLN A 35 1.19 14.93 0.41
C GLN A 35 2.13 13.83 0.89
N GLU A 36 1.86 13.24 2.07
CA GLU A 36 2.67 12.16 2.61
C GLU A 36 2.58 10.89 1.75
N ARG A 37 1.42 10.62 1.13
CA ARG A 37 1.10 9.36 0.41
C ARG A 37 1.38 9.38 -1.07
N TYR A 38 1.34 10.56 -1.67
CA TYR A 38 1.36 10.69 -3.11
C TYR A 38 2.60 10.06 -3.74
N PRO A 39 3.82 10.25 -3.21
CA PRO A 39 5.00 9.59 -3.76
C PRO A 39 4.91 8.06 -3.71
N GLN A 40 4.48 7.47 -2.59
CA GLN A 40 4.39 6.01 -2.45
C GLN A 40 3.28 5.44 -3.34
N GLN A 41 2.16 6.15 -3.50
CA GLN A 41 1.10 5.74 -4.43
C GLN A 41 1.60 5.78 -5.87
N GLN A 42 2.33 6.83 -6.28
CA GLN A 42 2.96 6.89 -7.60
C GLN A 42 3.88 5.69 -7.85
N GLN A 43 4.73 5.34 -6.87
CA GLN A 43 5.60 4.17 -6.94
C GLN A 43 4.79 2.86 -7.03
N ALA A 44 3.79 2.69 -6.16
CA ALA A 44 2.97 1.48 -6.12
C ALA A 44 2.14 1.28 -7.41
N SER A 45 1.76 2.38 -8.09
CA SER A 45 0.95 2.35 -9.31
C SER A 45 1.75 2.20 -10.60
N GLY A 46 3.08 2.12 -10.56
CA GLY A 46 3.91 1.93 -11.77
C GLY A 46 4.99 2.98 -12.02
N GLY A 47 5.10 3.98 -11.14
CA GLY A 47 6.02 5.11 -11.30
C GLY A 47 5.47 6.18 -12.24
N LEU A 48 6.19 7.30 -12.32
CA LEU A 48 5.81 8.39 -13.21
C LEU A 48 6.15 8.07 -14.67
N TYR A 49 5.27 8.44 -15.59
CA TYR A 49 5.57 8.43 -17.01
C TYR A 49 6.49 9.61 -17.35
N ARG A 50 7.77 9.30 -17.62
CA ARG A 50 8.85 10.30 -17.83
C ARG A 50 9.34 10.43 -19.26
N LEU A 51 8.90 9.53 -20.15
CA LEU A 51 9.37 9.49 -21.53
C LEU A 51 9.03 10.78 -22.30
N ASP A 52 7.86 11.35 -22.03
CA ASP A 52 7.41 12.62 -22.61
C ASP A 52 6.79 13.52 -21.52
N PRO A 53 7.58 14.44 -20.94
CA PRO A 53 7.08 15.38 -19.93
C PRO A 53 5.94 16.27 -20.43
N ALA A 54 5.86 16.54 -21.74
CA ALA A 54 4.80 17.38 -22.30
C ALA A 54 3.40 16.74 -22.17
N VAL A 55 3.33 15.40 -22.15
CA VAL A 55 2.10 14.66 -21.86
C VAL A 55 1.64 14.94 -20.42
N ALA A 56 2.56 14.89 -19.45
CA ALA A 56 2.25 15.15 -18.05
C ALA A 56 1.85 16.60 -17.80
N GLU A 57 2.57 17.56 -18.40
CA GLU A 57 2.23 18.99 -18.35
C GLU A 57 0.85 19.27 -18.94
N TYR A 58 0.52 18.63 -20.07
CA TYR A 58 -0.79 18.77 -20.70
C TYR A 58 -1.91 18.22 -19.82
N VAL A 59 -1.77 17.01 -19.29
CA VAL A 59 -2.73 16.43 -18.35
C VAL A 59 -2.93 17.32 -17.13
N ALA A 60 -1.84 17.85 -16.57
CA ALA A 60 -1.91 18.80 -15.46
C ALA A 60 -2.62 20.10 -15.83
N SER A 61 -2.43 20.62 -17.06
CA SER A 61 -3.12 21.83 -17.53
C SER A 61 -4.64 21.63 -17.66
N VAL A 62 -5.08 20.48 -18.18
CA VAL A 62 -6.50 20.12 -18.28
C VAL A 62 -7.10 19.94 -16.89
N GLY A 63 -6.41 19.20 -16.02
CA GLY A 63 -6.81 19.02 -14.63
C GLY A 63 -6.93 20.33 -13.87
N ALA A 64 -5.95 21.24 -14.00
CA ALA A 64 -5.96 22.55 -13.36
C ALA A 64 -7.13 23.42 -13.85
N ARG A 65 -7.47 23.35 -15.15
CA ARG A 65 -8.62 24.06 -15.72
C ARG A 65 -9.94 23.58 -15.11
N VAL A 66 -10.13 22.26 -14.99
CA VAL A 66 -11.34 21.69 -14.38
C VAL A 66 -11.38 21.94 -12.86
N ALA A 67 -10.24 21.82 -12.17
CA ALA A 67 -10.13 22.09 -10.74
C ALA A 67 -10.38 23.58 -10.39
N GLY A 68 -10.05 24.50 -11.31
CA GLY A 68 -10.27 25.94 -11.13
C GLY A 68 -11.74 26.36 -11.02
N VAL A 69 -12.68 25.48 -11.41
CA VAL A 69 -14.13 25.66 -11.26
C VAL A 69 -14.75 24.73 -10.23
N SER A 70 -13.93 24.00 -9.45
CA SER A 70 -14.40 23.14 -8.38
C SER A 70 -14.93 23.94 -7.18
N ASP A 71 -15.92 23.39 -6.48
CA ASP A 71 -16.48 23.99 -5.26
C ASP A 71 -15.50 23.99 -4.08
N ARG A 72 -14.37 23.28 -4.19
CA ARG A 72 -13.36 23.18 -3.13
C ARG A 72 -11.97 23.56 -3.63
N ALA A 73 -11.41 24.64 -3.09
CA ALA A 73 -10.02 25.01 -3.35
C ALA A 73 -9.06 24.08 -2.58
N LEU A 74 -8.34 23.22 -3.31
CA LEU A 74 -7.29 22.34 -2.80
C LEU A 74 -5.98 22.55 -3.59
N PRO A 75 -4.82 22.17 -3.05
CA PRO A 75 -3.56 22.16 -3.79
C PRO A 75 -3.51 20.98 -4.78
N TYR A 76 -4.39 21.04 -5.78
CA TYR A 76 -4.55 20.01 -6.80
C TYR A 76 -3.25 19.76 -7.55
N GLU A 77 -2.92 18.48 -7.73
CA GLU A 77 -1.74 18.03 -8.43
C GLU A 77 -2.09 16.79 -9.25
N PHE A 78 -1.57 16.74 -10.47
CA PHE A 78 -1.89 15.73 -11.46
C PHE A 78 -0.62 15.09 -11.98
N VAL A 79 -0.58 13.76 -12.01
CA VAL A 79 0.54 13.00 -12.56
C VAL A 79 0.07 11.94 -13.53
N VAL A 80 0.94 11.61 -14.48
CA VAL A 80 0.74 10.48 -15.39
C VAL A 80 1.57 9.31 -14.88
N ILE A 81 0.91 8.16 -14.71
CA ILE A 81 1.50 6.93 -14.20
C ILE A 81 1.87 6.01 -15.37
N ASN A 82 3.07 5.43 -15.32
CA ASN A 82 3.62 4.56 -16.37
C ASN A 82 3.07 3.12 -16.32
N ASP A 83 1.75 2.98 -16.27
CA ASP A 83 1.05 1.70 -16.22
C ASP A 83 0.03 1.57 -17.36
N GLY A 84 -0.03 0.37 -17.96
CA GLY A 84 -0.86 0.07 -19.13
C GLY A 84 -2.30 -0.30 -18.81
N THR A 85 -2.63 -0.45 -17.53
CA THR A 85 -4.00 -0.70 -17.08
C THR A 85 -4.79 0.61 -17.16
N PRO A 86 -5.94 0.66 -17.85
CA PRO A 86 -6.78 1.85 -17.89
C PRO A 86 -7.33 2.19 -16.50
N ASN A 87 -6.79 3.22 -15.83
CA ASN A 87 -7.17 3.59 -14.47
C ASN A 87 -6.90 5.08 -14.20
N ALA A 88 -7.61 5.64 -13.23
CA ALA A 88 -7.31 6.91 -12.57
C ALA A 88 -7.60 6.78 -11.06
N TRP A 89 -7.05 7.67 -10.26
CA TRP A 89 -7.28 7.68 -8.82
C TRP A 89 -7.07 9.07 -8.22
N ALA A 90 -7.82 9.37 -7.17
CA ALA A 90 -7.66 10.53 -6.31
C ALA A 90 -7.31 10.11 -4.87
N LEU A 91 -6.37 10.83 -4.26
CA LEU A 91 -6.11 10.81 -2.83
C LEU A 91 -6.65 12.10 -2.18
N PRO A 92 -6.85 12.09 -0.84
CA PRO A 92 -7.18 13.31 -0.08
C PRO A 92 -6.25 14.48 -0.42
N GLY A 93 -6.77 15.71 -0.31
CA GLY A 93 -5.98 16.91 -0.56
C GLY A 93 -5.71 17.24 -2.03
N GLY A 94 -6.40 16.58 -2.97
CA GLY A 94 -6.35 16.91 -4.40
C GLY A 94 -5.21 16.27 -5.18
N LYS A 95 -4.67 15.13 -4.72
CA LYS A 95 -3.59 14.44 -5.43
C LYS A 95 -4.16 13.38 -6.37
N ILE A 96 -4.01 13.60 -7.67
CA ILE A 96 -4.69 12.81 -8.70
C ILE A 96 -3.65 12.15 -9.62
N GLY A 97 -3.85 10.89 -9.96
CA GLY A 97 -3.02 10.14 -10.89
C GLY A 97 -3.86 9.51 -11.99
N ILE A 98 -3.38 9.55 -13.23
CA ILE A 98 -3.99 8.88 -14.37
C ILE A 98 -2.99 7.95 -15.05
N HIS A 99 -3.40 6.73 -15.37
CA HIS A 99 -2.53 5.77 -16.03
C HIS A 99 -2.42 6.07 -17.52
N ARG A 100 -1.23 5.91 -18.11
CA ARG A 100 -1.04 6.02 -19.57
C ARG A 100 -1.94 5.08 -20.35
N GLY A 101 -2.28 3.92 -19.77
CA GLY A 101 -3.21 2.96 -20.35
C GLY A 101 -4.62 3.51 -20.55
N LEU A 102 -5.06 4.49 -19.75
CA LEU A 102 -6.34 5.16 -19.96
C LEU A 102 -6.21 6.24 -21.03
N LEU A 103 -5.13 7.02 -21.01
CA LEU A 103 -4.89 8.09 -21.98
C LEU A 103 -4.96 7.59 -23.44
N VAL A 104 -4.40 6.41 -23.73
CA VAL A 104 -4.42 5.87 -25.11
C VAL A 104 -5.79 5.37 -25.58
N GLU A 105 -6.79 5.33 -24.70
CA GLU A 105 -8.16 4.92 -25.04
C GLU A 105 -9.10 6.13 -25.25
N LEU A 106 -8.67 7.33 -24.84
CA LEU A 106 -9.40 8.57 -25.03
C LEU A 106 -9.17 9.13 -26.43
N GLU A 107 -10.17 9.81 -26.97
CA GLU A 107 -10.14 10.37 -28.33
C GLU A 107 -9.94 11.89 -28.34
N ASN A 108 -10.29 12.57 -27.25
CA ASN A 108 -10.30 14.03 -27.19
C ASN A 108 -10.08 14.58 -25.77
N GLU A 109 -9.87 15.90 -25.66
CA GLU A 109 -9.55 16.57 -24.39
C GLU A 109 -10.74 16.60 -23.43
N ALA A 110 -11.97 16.67 -23.95
CA ALA A 110 -13.17 16.64 -23.11
C ALA A 110 -13.35 15.27 -22.42
N GLU A 111 -12.94 14.16 -23.05
CA GLU A 111 -12.92 12.84 -22.41
C GLU A 111 -11.89 12.78 -21.27
N LEU A 112 -10.72 13.39 -21.47
CA LEU A 112 -9.73 13.55 -20.40
C LEU A 112 -10.29 14.41 -19.26
N ALA A 113 -10.95 15.53 -19.59
CA ALA A 113 -11.59 16.40 -18.62
C ALA A 113 -12.71 15.68 -17.86
N ALA A 114 -13.43 14.75 -18.49
CA ALA A 114 -14.43 13.93 -17.81
C ALA A 114 -13.82 13.03 -16.75
N VAL A 115 -12.75 12.30 -17.09
CA VAL A 115 -12.03 11.44 -16.15
C VAL A 115 -11.47 12.27 -15.00
N LEU A 116 -10.77 13.39 -15.30
CA LEU A 116 -10.18 14.22 -14.26
C LEU A 116 -11.25 14.94 -13.41
N GLY A 117 -12.36 15.38 -14.01
CA GLY A 117 -13.48 16.01 -13.32
C GLY A 117 -14.12 15.07 -12.30
N HIS A 118 -14.28 13.79 -12.66
CA HIS A 118 -14.76 12.75 -11.75
C HIS A 118 -13.80 12.58 -10.54
N GLU A 119 -12.49 12.45 -10.78
CA GLU A 119 -11.49 12.35 -9.71
C GLU A 119 -11.39 13.62 -8.83
N ILE A 120 -11.58 14.80 -9.43
CA ILE A 120 -11.64 16.08 -8.71
C ILE A 120 -12.82 16.08 -7.74
N VAL A 121 -13.97 15.53 -8.11
CA VAL A 121 -15.13 15.43 -7.21
C VAL A 121 -14.83 14.48 -6.05
N HIS A 122 -14.19 13.33 -6.25
CA HIS A 122 -13.81 12.47 -5.12
C HIS A 122 -12.96 13.20 -4.06
N ALA A 123 -12.06 14.08 -4.50
CA ALA A 123 -11.27 14.92 -3.59
C ALA A 123 -12.11 16.09 -3.00
N ALA A 124 -12.90 16.77 -3.83
CA ALA A 124 -13.69 17.93 -3.43
C ALA A 124 -14.79 17.54 -2.43
N ALA A 125 -15.54 16.48 -2.72
CA ALA A 125 -16.64 15.96 -1.91
C ALA A 125 -16.17 15.07 -0.74
N LYS A 126 -14.86 15.03 -0.45
CA LYS A 126 -14.28 14.31 0.70
C LYS A 126 -14.51 12.79 0.70
N HIS A 127 -14.88 12.16 -0.42
CA HIS A 127 -15.19 10.73 -0.50
C HIS A 127 -14.05 9.85 0.06
N SER A 128 -12.81 10.19 -0.27
CA SER A 128 -11.63 9.49 0.28
C SER A 128 -11.52 9.63 1.80
N ALA A 129 -11.72 10.84 2.33
CA ALA A 129 -11.65 11.12 3.76
C ALA A 129 -12.77 10.42 4.54
N THR A 130 -13.99 10.42 3.99
CA THR A 130 -15.15 9.72 4.56
C THR A 130 -14.91 8.21 4.63
N GLN A 131 -14.31 7.61 3.60
CA GLN A 131 -13.95 6.18 3.67
C GLN A 131 -12.85 5.87 4.68
N ILE A 132 -11.81 6.70 4.74
CA ILE A 132 -10.75 6.58 5.75
C ILE A 132 -11.37 6.61 7.14
N GLN A 133 -12.23 7.58 7.41
CA GLN A 133 -12.96 7.70 8.66
C GLN A 133 -13.82 6.47 8.96
N ARG A 134 -14.58 5.96 7.99
CA ARG A 134 -15.40 4.74 8.17
C ARG A 134 -14.53 3.54 8.55
N ARG A 135 -13.34 3.38 7.95
CA ARG A 135 -12.41 2.31 8.31
C ARG A 135 -11.85 2.47 9.72
N VAL A 136 -11.42 3.68 10.09
CA VAL A 136 -10.92 3.97 11.44
C VAL A 136 -11.99 3.66 12.49
N LEU A 137 -13.22 4.13 12.29
CA LEU A 137 -14.34 3.86 13.19
C LEU A 137 -14.66 2.36 13.27
N SER A 138 -14.60 1.64 12.15
CA SER A 138 -14.82 0.19 12.13
C SER A 138 -13.72 -0.58 12.89
N GLU A 139 -12.45 -0.20 12.74
CA GLU A 139 -11.34 -0.79 13.48
C GLU A 139 -11.49 -0.57 14.99
N LEU A 140 -11.88 0.64 15.40
CA LEU A 140 -12.14 0.96 16.82
C LEU A 140 -13.34 0.18 17.39
N ALA A 141 -14.42 0.06 16.62
CA ALA A 141 -15.60 -0.71 17.04
C ALA A 141 -15.27 -2.19 17.22
N ASN A 142 -14.47 -2.78 16.31
CA ASN A 142 -14.04 -4.16 16.40
C ASN A 142 -13.00 -4.40 17.52
N GLY A 143 -12.33 -3.35 17.99
CA GLY A 143 -11.34 -3.39 19.07
C GLY A 143 -11.91 -3.30 20.49
N GLY A 144 -13.24 -3.18 20.67
CA GLY A 144 -13.89 -3.12 21.99
C GLY A 144 -14.47 -1.77 22.40
N GLY A 145 -14.55 -0.79 21.50
CA GLY A 145 -15.15 0.52 21.75
C GLY A 145 -14.19 1.52 22.41
N ALA A 146 -14.31 2.80 22.02
CA ALA A 146 -13.57 3.89 22.63
C ALA A 146 -14.38 4.48 23.78
N GLU A 147 -14.19 3.94 24.99
CA GLU A 147 -14.92 4.40 26.18
C GLU A 147 -14.12 5.45 26.98
N THR A 148 -12.82 5.60 26.70
CA THR A 148 -11.92 6.47 27.47
C THR A 148 -11.12 7.43 26.58
N ALA A 149 -10.58 8.51 27.18
CA ALA A 149 -9.68 9.45 26.49
C ALA A 149 -8.41 8.75 25.95
N ASP A 150 -7.95 7.68 26.62
CA ASP A 150 -6.84 6.84 26.16
C ASP A 150 -7.20 6.06 24.88
N ASP A 151 -8.46 5.68 24.68
CA ASP A 151 -8.90 5.02 23.46
C ASP A 151 -9.00 5.99 22.28
N TRP A 152 -9.24 7.28 22.53
CA TRP A 152 -9.14 8.34 21.52
C TRP A 152 -7.68 8.67 21.18
N GLN A 153 -6.76 8.58 22.14
CA GLN A 153 -5.32 8.62 21.87
C GLN A 153 -4.86 7.38 21.08
N ARG A 154 -5.43 6.20 21.35
CA ARG A 154 -5.25 5.00 20.51
C ARG A 154 -5.87 5.17 19.13
N ALA A 155 -7.00 5.85 18.97
CA ALA A 155 -7.57 6.18 17.67
C ALA A 155 -6.63 7.08 16.86
N GLY A 156 -6.01 8.07 17.51
CA GLY A 156 -4.88 8.81 16.96
C GLY A 156 -3.75 7.88 16.50
N ALA A 157 -3.31 6.94 17.34
CA ALA A 157 -2.27 5.95 17.00
C ALA A 157 -2.69 4.92 15.93
N VAL A 158 -3.98 4.61 15.79
CA VAL A 158 -4.56 3.80 14.71
C VAL A 158 -4.37 4.53 13.38
N VAL A 159 -4.57 5.84 13.37
CA VAL A 159 -4.31 6.72 12.21
C VAL A 159 -2.81 7.02 12.03
N ASP A 160 -1.99 6.99 13.08
CA ASP A 160 -0.58 7.47 13.05
C ASP A 160 0.45 6.41 12.63
N ALA A 161 0.08 5.14 12.52
CA ALA A 161 0.98 4.16 11.91
C ALA A 161 1.04 4.40 10.39
N THR A 162 2.19 4.91 9.93
CA THR A 162 2.59 5.19 8.54
C THR A 162 2.22 4.09 7.53
N GLU A 163 1.89 2.86 7.93
CA GLU A 163 1.41 1.82 7.00
C GLU A 163 -0.10 1.51 7.05
N ARG A 164 -0.82 1.84 8.14
CA ARG A 164 -2.30 1.78 8.12
C ARG A 164 -2.85 2.87 7.18
N ARG A 165 -2.22 4.04 7.19
CA ARG A 165 -2.42 5.07 6.17
C ARG A 165 -2.12 4.57 4.73
N LEU A 166 -1.27 3.54 4.50
CA LEU A 166 -0.94 3.02 3.15
C LEU A 166 -2.07 2.10 2.66
N ARG A 167 -2.63 1.26 3.55
CA ARG A 167 -3.76 0.37 3.23
C ARG A 167 -5.06 1.15 2.96
N MET A 168 -5.12 2.37 3.46
CA MET A 168 -6.17 3.34 3.20
C MET A 168 -6.06 4.01 1.83
N ALA A 169 -5.08 3.69 0.98
CA ALA A 169 -4.99 4.22 -0.39
C ALA A 169 -5.78 3.37 -1.43
N ASN A 170 -6.09 2.10 -1.13
CA ASN A 170 -7.01 1.28 -1.93
C ASN A 170 -8.45 1.46 -1.42
N LEU A 171 -8.98 2.65 -1.64
CA LEU A 171 -10.35 3.02 -1.28
C LEU A 171 -11.31 2.51 -2.35
N GLN A 172 -12.46 1.99 -1.91
CA GLN A 172 -13.56 1.59 -2.77
C GLN A 172 -14.73 2.49 -2.43
N TYR A 173 -15.07 3.37 -3.37
CA TYR A 173 -16.14 4.34 -3.23
C TYR A 173 -17.52 3.66 -3.22
N GLY A 174 -18.41 4.27 -2.44
CA GLY A 174 -19.80 3.85 -2.38
C GLY A 174 -20.52 4.22 -3.67
N ARG A 175 -21.66 3.56 -3.95
CA ARG A 175 -22.48 3.89 -5.13
C ARG A 175 -22.93 5.35 -5.16
N ASP A 176 -23.21 5.93 -4.00
CA ASP A 176 -23.66 7.33 -3.90
C ASP A 176 -22.51 8.30 -4.23
N ASP A 177 -21.30 8.03 -3.73
CA ASP A 177 -20.07 8.78 -4.05
C ASP A 177 -19.86 8.85 -5.58
N GLU A 178 -20.15 7.76 -6.31
CA GLU A 178 -20.03 7.72 -7.76
C GLU A 178 -21.12 8.49 -8.49
N ILE A 179 -22.34 8.44 -7.95
CA ILE A 179 -23.46 9.18 -8.51
C ILE A 179 -23.16 10.69 -8.43
N GLU A 180 -22.60 11.12 -7.30
CA GLU A 180 -22.16 12.49 -7.07
C GLU A 180 -20.99 12.86 -7.98
N SER A 181 -19.99 11.97 -8.10
CA SER A 181 -18.79 12.23 -8.90
C SER A 181 -19.09 12.42 -10.39
N ASP A 182 -19.97 11.63 -11.00
CA ASP A 182 -20.34 11.92 -12.40
C ASP A 182 -21.18 13.19 -12.52
N TYR A 183 -22.12 13.43 -11.60
CA TYR A 183 -23.04 14.57 -11.71
C TYR A 183 -22.29 15.90 -11.56
N TYR A 184 -21.49 16.06 -10.51
CA TYR A 184 -20.70 17.25 -10.28
C TYR A 184 -19.49 17.31 -11.22
N GLY A 185 -18.95 16.17 -11.64
CA GLY A 185 -17.89 16.10 -12.65
C GLY A 185 -18.34 16.73 -13.96
N MET A 186 -19.55 16.40 -14.45
CA MET A 186 -20.15 17.03 -15.62
C MET A 186 -20.42 18.53 -15.42
N LYS A 187 -20.80 18.97 -14.21
CA LYS A 187 -20.92 20.40 -13.90
C LYS A 187 -19.59 21.13 -14.00
N TYR A 188 -18.51 20.54 -13.47
CA TYR A 188 -17.16 21.12 -13.58
C TYR A 188 -16.67 21.12 -15.02
N MET A 189 -16.93 20.06 -15.79
CA MET A 189 -16.64 20.06 -17.23
C MET A 189 -17.34 21.21 -17.94
N HIS A 190 -18.65 21.37 -17.73
CA HIS A 190 -19.44 22.43 -18.35
C HIS A 190 -18.93 23.82 -17.96
N ALA A 191 -18.69 24.05 -16.67
CA ALA A 191 -18.16 25.32 -16.17
C ALA A 191 -16.74 25.61 -16.71
N ALA A 192 -15.93 24.58 -16.97
CA ALA A 192 -14.62 24.69 -17.61
C ALA A 192 -14.70 24.86 -19.14
N GLY A 193 -15.88 24.76 -19.75
CA GLY A 193 -16.12 24.93 -21.18
C GLY A 193 -15.99 23.65 -22.03
N TYR A 194 -15.94 22.48 -21.40
CA TYR A 194 -15.86 21.19 -22.09
C TYR A 194 -17.25 20.66 -22.47
N ASP A 195 -17.30 19.92 -23.57
CA ASP A 195 -18.50 19.20 -23.99
C ASP A 195 -18.79 18.02 -23.03
N THR A 196 -19.93 18.04 -22.37
CA THR A 196 -20.31 17.03 -21.37
C THR A 196 -20.71 15.69 -22.00
N THR A 197 -20.96 15.63 -23.31
CA THR A 197 -21.20 14.36 -24.01
C THR A 197 -19.97 13.43 -23.94
N ALA A 198 -18.78 13.98 -23.74
CA ALA A 198 -17.55 13.21 -23.57
C ALA A 198 -17.53 12.35 -22.29
N ALA A 199 -18.24 12.75 -21.23
CA ALA A 199 -18.37 11.89 -20.04
C ALA A 199 -19.11 10.58 -20.35
N VAL A 200 -20.04 10.64 -21.31
CA VAL A 200 -20.83 9.50 -21.75
C VAL A 200 -20.03 8.56 -22.62
N THR A 201 -19.27 9.13 -23.57
CA THR A 201 -18.41 8.32 -24.45
C THR A 201 -17.33 7.61 -23.64
N VAL A 202 -16.80 8.24 -22.60
CA VAL A 202 -15.90 7.58 -21.63
C VAL A 202 -16.57 6.40 -20.95
N GLN A 203 -17.79 6.55 -20.42
CA GLN A 203 -18.54 5.45 -19.80
C GLN A 203 -18.80 4.30 -20.79
N GLU A 204 -19.15 4.60 -22.04
CA GLU A 204 -19.38 3.61 -23.09
C GLU A 204 -18.09 2.84 -23.45
N LYS A 205 -16.95 3.54 -23.59
CA LYS A 205 -15.63 2.93 -23.82
C LYS A 205 -15.27 1.97 -22.71
N PHE A 206 -15.51 2.39 -21.47
CA PHE A 206 -15.28 1.60 -20.28
C PHE A 206 -16.11 0.30 -20.30
N VAL A 207 -17.40 0.36 -20.64
CA VAL A 207 -18.24 -0.84 -20.80
C VAL A 207 -17.70 -1.76 -21.90
N ALA A 208 -17.31 -1.22 -23.05
CA ALA A 208 -16.75 -2.00 -24.14
C ALA A 208 -15.43 -2.71 -23.77
N LEU A 209 -14.57 -2.07 -22.98
CA LEU A 209 -13.31 -2.64 -22.49
C LEU A 209 -13.54 -3.79 -21.50
N HIS A 210 -14.59 -3.70 -20.67
CA HIS A 210 -15.00 -4.77 -19.75
C HIS A 210 -15.43 -6.04 -20.51
N ASP A 211 -16.27 -5.90 -21.54
CA ASP A 211 -16.81 -7.03 -22.31
C ASP A 211 -15.74 -7.79 -23.11
N GLN A 212 -14.67 -7.09 -23.51
CA GLN A 212 -13.53 -7.68 -24.23
C GLN A 212 -12.58 -8.52 -23.33
N ARG A 213 -12.90 -8.72 -22.04
CA ARG A 213 -12.14 -9.55 -21.08
C ARG A 213 -10.64 -9.19 -20.99
N ARG A 214 -10.25 -7.93 -21.28
CA ARG A 214 -8.83 -7.51 -21.21
C ARG A 214 -8.31 -7.36 -19.77
N SER A 215 -9.17 -7.21 -18.75
CA SER A 215 -8.75 -7.09 -17.34
C SER A 215 -9.83 -7.51 -16.34
N ARG A 216 -9.55 -8.49 -15.46
CA ARG A 216 -10.38 -8.79 -14.25
C ARG A 216 -10.41 -7.66 -13.22
N TRP A 217 -9.49 -6.70 -13.32
CA TRP A 217 -9.40 -5.55 -12.43
C TRP A 217 -10.48 -4.47 -12.74
N LEU A 218 -10.97 -4.39 -13.98
CA LEU A 218 -12.14 -3.56 -14.33
C LEU A 218 -13.44 -4.06 -13.65
N GLU A 219 -13.51 -5.31 -13.20
CA GLU A 219 -14.70 -5.87 -12.54
C GLU A 219 -15.02 -5.17 -11.20
N GLY A 220 -14.01 -4.60 -10.52
CA GLY A 220 -14.17 -3.87 -9.26
C GLY A 220 -14.63 -2.42 -9.44
N MET A 221 -14.12 -1.73 -10.46
CA MET A 221 -14.49 -0.34 -10.80
C MET A 221 -15.90 -0.25 -11.41
N PHE A 222 -16.45 -1.33 -11.98
CA PHE A 222 -17.74 -1.28 -12.69
C PHE A 222 -18.94 -1.80 -11.90
N ARG A 223 -18.73 -2.57 -10.83
CA ARG A 223 -19.84 -2.96 -9.95
C ARG A 223 -20.48 -1.77 -9.25
N SER A 224 -19.75 -0.65 -9.10
CA SER A 224 -20.22 0.60 -8.51
C SER A 224 -20.66 1.67 -9.53
N HIS A 225 -20.32 1.55 -10.83
CA HIS A 225 -20.58 2.58 -11.86
C HIS A 225 -21.43 2.11 -13.05
N PRO A 226 -22.74 1.95 -12.84
CA PRO A 226 -23.77 2.04 -13.85
C PRO A 226 -23.65 3.14 -14.92
N PRO A 227 -23.44 2.93 -16.24
CA PRO A 227 -23.84 3.95 -17.19
C PRO A 227 -25.35 4.17 -17.04
N SER A 228 -25.77 5.38 -16.74
CA SER A 228 -27.19 5.72 -16.71
C SER A 228 -27.49 6.68 -17.85
N ARG A 229 -28.24 6.18 -18.83
CA ARG A 229 -28.66 6.94 -20.01
C ARG A 229 -29.51 8.15 -19.64
N ASP A 230 -30.28 8.07 -18.56
CA ASP A 230 -31.11 9.17 -18.05
C ASP A 230 -30.27 10.37 -17.53
N ARG A 231 -29.01 10.14 -17.13
CA ARG A 231 -28.09 11.19 -16.63
C ARG A 231 -27.39 11.96 -17.75
N VAL A 232 -27.27 11.34 -18.92
CA VAL A 232 -26.70 11.93 -20.14
C VAL A 232 -27.62 13.02 -20.68
N GLU A 233 -28.91 12.71 -20.80
CA GLU A 233 -29.87 13.58 -21.49
C GLU A 233 -30.15 14.87 -20.72
N SER A 234 -30.03 14.87 -19.39
CA SER A 234 -30.25 16.06 -18.56
C SER A 234 -29.08 17.04 -18.52
N ASN A 235 -27.87 16.61 -18.90
CA ASN A 235 -26.64 17.39 -18.78
C ASN A 235 -25.92 17.64 -20.11
N ARG A 236 -26.50 17.30 -21.28
CA ARG A 236 -25.92 17.66 -22.58
C ARG A 236 -25.87 19.17 -22.74
N ALA A 237 -24.68 19.72 -22.63
CA ALA A 237 -24.40 21.11 -22.95
C ALA A 237 -23.26 21.13 -23.95
N GLY A 238 -23.39 21.91 -25.03
CA GLY A 238 -22.32 22.09 -25.99
C GLY A 238 -21.04 22.60 -25.31
N GLY A 239 -19.89 22.36 -25.93
CA GLY A 239 -18.59 22.79 -25.44
C GLY A 239 -17.51 22.38 -26.41
N GLU A 240 -16.24 22.57 -26.06
CA GLU A 240 -15.15 22.07 -26.89
C GLU A 240 -14.85 20.59 -26.60
N LEU A 241 -14.66 19.79 -27.65
CA LEU A 241 -14.09 18.44 -27.54
C LEU A 241 -12.55 18.48 -27.46
N GLY A 242 -11.91 19.42 -28.16
CA GLY A 242 -10.45 19.53 -28.19
C GLY A 242 -9.72 18.36 -28.88
N THR A 243 -10.37 17.66 -29.82
CA THR A 243 -9.84 16.44 -30.47
C THR A 243 -8.47 16.64 -31.10
N GLU A 244 -8.29 17.62 -31.99
CA GLU A 244 -7.00 17.85 -32.67
C GLU A 244 -5.88 18.18 -31.67
N ARG A 245 -6.20 19.00 -30.67
CA ARG A 245 -5.27 19.38 -29.60
C ARG A 245 -4.85 18.16 -28.78
N TYR A 246 -5.80 17.31 -28.41
CA TYR A 246 -5.53 16.06 -27.70
C TYR A 246 -4.65 15.11 -28.51
N GLN A 247 -4.99 14.86 -29.77
CA GLN A 247 -4.22 13.98 -30.65
C GLN A 247 -2.80 14.49 -30.85
N ALA A 248 -2.62 15.80 -31.01
CA ALA A 248 -1.29 16.41 -31.12
C ALA A 248 -0.47 16.25 -29.82
N LYS A 249 -1.09 16.48 -28.65
CA LYS A 249 -0.42 16.39 -27.34
C LYS A 249 -0.10 14.96 -26.94
N MET A 250 -0.93 13.99 -27.33
CA MET A 250 -0.71 12.56 -27.06
C MET A 250 0.11 11.86 -28.15
N ALA A 251 0.58 12.55 -29.19
CA ALA A 251 1.18 11.95 -30.38
C ALA A 251 2.35 11.00 -30.07
N THR A 252 3.21 11.33 -29.10
CA THR A 252 4.30 10.43 -28.67
C THR A 252 3.75 9.16 -28.04
N LEU A 253 2.86 9.29 -27.06
CA LEU A 253 2.28 8.15 -26.35
C LEU A 253 1.48 7.23 -27.29
N LEU A 254 0.73 7.81 -28.23
CA LEU A 254 -0.03 7.07 -29.24
C LEU A 254 0.86 6.33 -30.23
N ARG A 255 1.99 6.95 -30.64
CA ARG A 255 2.99 6.30 -31.51
C ARG A 255 3.65 5.10 -30.83
N ASP A 256 3.88 5.20 -29.53
CA ASP A 256 4.55 4.17 -28.73
C ASP A 256 3.58 3.08 -28.21
N ARG A 257 2.27 3.19 -28.54
CA ARG A 257 1.23 2.25 -28.07
C ARG A 257 1.59 0.79 -28.35
N ASP A 258 2.07 0.50 -29.55
CA ASP A 258 2.45 -0.87 -29.95
C ASP A 258 3.65 -1.38 -29.14
N ALA A 259 4.63 -0.52 -28.85
CA ALA A 259 5.78 -0.87 -28.03
C ALA A 259 5.36 -1.21 -26.59
N TYR A 260 4.42 -0.45 -26.02
CA TYR A 260 3.85 -0.75 -24.70
C TYR A 260 3.02 -2.05 -24.71
N ASP A 261 2.21 -2.35 -25.73
CA ASP A 261 1.48 -3.63 -25.81
C ASP A 261 2.45 -4.82 -25.88
N LEU A 262 3.53 -4.70 -26.66
CA LEU A 262 4.59 -5.70 -26.73
C LEU A 262 5.23 -5.91 -25.35
N ALA A 263 5.56 -4.83 -24.63
CA ALA A 263 6.16 -4.90 -23.31
C ALA A 263 5.21 -5.51 -22.26
N ASP A 264 3.93 -5.15 -22.26
CA ASP A 264 2.93 -5.70 -21.35
C ASP A 264 2.71 -7.20 -21.61
N ARG A 265 2.71 -7.62 -22.88
CA ARG A 265 2.69 -9.03 -23.27
C ARG A 265 3.96 -9.76 -22.87
N ALA A 266 5.13 -9.15 -23.00
CA ALA A 266 6.39 -9.70 -22.53
C ALA A 266 6.34 -9.95 -21.01
N ARG A 267 5.94 -8.93 -20.24
CA ARG A 267 5.78 -8.99 -18.77
C ARG A 267 4.88 -10.16 -18.32
N ARG A 268 3.72 -10.34 -18.98
CA ARG A 268 2.80 -11.46 -18.68
C ARG A 268 3.39 -12.85 -18.96
N ASN A 269 4.39 -12.94 -19.84
CA ASN A 269 4.99 -14.21 -20.25
C ASN A 269 6.33 -14.52 -19.58
N VAL A 270 6.92 -13.61 -18.78
CA VAL A 270 8.24 -13.78 -18.11
C VAL A 270 8.42 -15.16 -17.47
N ARG A 271 7.39 -15.67 -16.77
CA ARG A 271 7.43 -16.98 -16.10
C ARG A 271 6.85 -18.13 -16.93
N ARG A 272 5.97 -17.84 -17.88
CA ARG A 272 5.21 -18.85 -18.66
C ARG A 272 5.94 -19.27 -19.92
N ASP A 273 6.46 -18.29 -20.64
CA ASP A 273 7.22 -18.46 -21.88
C ASP A 273 8.28 -17.35 -21.96
N PRO A 274 9.43 -17.53 -21.28
CA PRO A 274 10.50 -16.54 -21.25
C PRO A 274 11.15 -16.31 -22.63
N VAL A 275 11.01 -17.26 -23.57
CA VAL A 275 11.55 -17.12 -24.94
C VAL A 275 10.67 -16.20 -25.77
N LEU A 276 9.35 -16.34 -25.67
CA LEU A 276 8.42 -15.37 -26.23
C LEU A 276 8.57 -14.00 -25.57
N ALA A 277 8.71 -13.96 -24.24
CA ALA A 277 8.89 -12.71 -23.52
C ALA A 277 10.13 -11.93 -24.00
N ALA A 278 11.26 -12.62 -24.19
CA ALA A 278 12.49 -12.01 -24.74
C ALA A 278 12.25 -11.41 -26.13
N ARG A 279 11.68 -12.17 -27.06
CA ARG A 279 11.41 -11.66 -28.43
C ARG A 279 10.46 -10.47 -28.45
N LEU A 280 9.47 -10.44 -27.55
CA LEU A 280 8.53 -9.33 -27.45
C LEU A 280 9.19 -8.09 -26.88
N ILE A 281 10.03 -8.23 -25.84
CA ILE A 281 10.68 -7.08 -25.23
C ILE A 281 11.76 -6.48 -26.12
N ASP A 282 12.51 -7.31 -26.86
CA ASP A 282 13.50 -6.84 -27.83
C ASP A 282 12.83 -5.93 -28.88
N ARG A 283 11.68 -6.36 -29.43
CA ARG A 283 10.90 -5.55 -30.36
C ARG A 283 10.36 -4.27 -29.75
N ALA A 284 9.97 -4.27 -28.47
CA ALA A 284 9.52 -3.07 -27.79
C ALA A 284 10.68 -2.06 -27.62
N ILE A 285 11.86 -2.55 -27.23
CA ILE A 285 13.09 -1.74 -27.10
C ILE A 285 13.52 -1.18 -28.45
N ASP A 286 13.44 -1.97 -29.53
CA ASP A 286 13.74 -1.51 -30.88
C ASP A 286 12.84 -0.35 -31.32
N GLN A 287 11.56 -0.38 -30.90
CA GLN A 287 10.60 0.69 -31.21
C GLN A 287 10.80 1.94 -30.34
N GLN A 288 11.05 1.77 -29.05
CA GLN A 288 11.28 2.89 -28.11
C GLN A 288 12.40 2.55 -27.12
N PRO A 289 13.67 2.80 -27.49
CA PRO A 289 14.83 2.40 -26.68
C PRO A 289 15.05 3.26 -25.43
N ARG A 290 14.35 4.39 -25.31
CA ARG A 290 14.46 5.33 -24.19
C ARG A 290 13.54 4.99 -23.01
N GLU A 291 12.60 4.07 -23.19
CA GLU A 291 11.67 3.68 -22.12
C GLU A 291 12.36 2.76 -21.10
N ALA A 292 12.54 3.27 -19.87
CA ALA A 292 13.17 2.55 -18.76
C ALA A 292 12.44 1.25 -18.39
N LEU A 293 11.11 1.26 -18.46
CA LEU A 293 10.26 0.12 -18.13
C LEU A 293 10.60 -1.10 -18.98
N PHE A 294 10.98 -0.90 -20.24
CA PHE A 294 11.26 -2.00 -21.17
C PHE A 294 12.54 -2.72 -20.80
N HIS A 295 13.59 -1.98 -20.45
CA HIS A 295 14.84 -2.54 -19.93
C HIS A 295 14.59 -3.31 -18.64
N SER A 296 13.81 -2.77 -17.69
CA SER A 296 13.46 -3.49 -16.46
C SER A 296 12.76 -4.83 -16.72
N ILE A 297 11.88 -4.92 -17.74
CA ILE A 297 11.27 -6.19 -18.14
C ILE A 297 12.31 -7.14 -18.75
N GLY A 298 13.26 -6.64 -19.54
CA GLY A 298 14.40 -7.42 -20.03
C GLY A 298 15.23 -8.02 -18.89
N GLY A 299 15.50 -7.22 -17.85
CA GLY A 299 16.14 -7.67 -16.62
C GLY A 299 15.35 -8.77 -15.91
N ASP A 300 14.01 -8.65 -15.81
CA ASP A 300 13.16 -9.69 -15.21
C ASP A 300 13.27 -11.02 -15.97
N ILE A 301 13.30 -10.96 -17.31
CA ILE A 301 13.37 -12.15 -18.18
C ILE A 301 14.72 -12.86 -18.02
N LEU A 302 15.81 -12.09 -17.92
CA LEU A 302 17.14 -12.66 -17.66
C LEU A 302 17.22 -13.28 -16.26
N ALA A 303 16.72 -12.56 -15.24
CA ALA A 303 16.70 -13.06 -13.87
C ALA A 303 15.83 -14.31 -13.70
N SER A 304 14.67 -14.41 -14.40
CA SER A 304 13.81 -15.60 -14.34
C SER A 304 14.46 -16.85 -14.92
N ARG A 305 15.49 -16.66 -15.76
CA ARG A 305 16.30 -17.71 -16.38
C ARG A 305 17.64 -17.95 -15.67
N GLY A 306 17.89 -17.27 -14.53
CA GLY A 306 19.13 -17.41 -13.75
C GLY A 306 20.32 -16.60 -14.28
N HIS A 307 20.14 -15.75 -15.29
CA HIS A 307 21.19 -14.90 -15.86
C HIS A 307 21.37 -13.61 -15.06
N TYR A 308 21.65 -13.71 -13.76
CA TYR A 308 21.64 -12.56 -12.84
C TYR A 308 22.68 -11.48 -13.17
N ALA A 309 23.90 -11.87 -13.56
CA ALA A 309 24.93 -10.89 -13.92
C ALA A 309 24.57 -10.08 -15.18
N GLU A 310 23.87 -10.72 -16.13
CA GLU A 310 23.37 -10.04 -17.33
C GLU A 310 22.17 -9.17 -16.99
N ALA A 311 21.26 -9.66 -16.13
CA ALA A 311 20.12 -8.91 -15.64
C ALA A 311 20.52 -7.60 -14.95
N VAL A 312 21.58 -7.61 -14.13
CA VAL A 312 22.13 -6.41 -13.49
C VAL A 312 22.45 -5.32 -14.52
N ARG A 313 23.18 -5.65 -15.59
CA ARG A 313 23.52 -4.68 -16.65
C ARG A 313 22.29 -4.10 -17.35
N VAL A 314 21.25 -4.91 -17.51
CA VAL A 314 19.99 -4.44 -18.11
C VAL A 314 19.22 -3.55 -17.13
N TYR A 315 19.26 -3.83 -15.83
CA TYR A 315 18.70 -2.91 -14.82
C TYR A 315 19.46 -1.59 -14.72
N ASP A 316 20.77 -1.58 -14.94
CA ASP A 316 21.56 -0.34 -15.01
C ASP A 316 20.98 0.57 -16.11
N ALA A 317 20.69 0.03 -17.29
CA ALA A 317 20.07 0.77 -18.38
C ALA A 317 18.68 1.34 -18.02
N ALA A 318 17.88 0.63 -17.21
CA ALA A 318 16.61 1.14 -16.71
C ALA A 318 16.81 2.31 -15.75
N ILE A 319 17.74 2.18 -14.80
CA ILE A 319 18.04 3.20 -13.77
C ILE A 319 18.65 4.46 -14.39
N GLU A 320 19.50 4.33 -15.41
CA GLU A 320 20.06 5.47 -16.16
C GLU A 320 18.98 6.31 -16.85
N ARG A 321 17.89 5.68 -17.29
CA ARG A 321 16.78 6.35 -17.98
C ARG A 321 15.76 6.93 -17.00
N ASP A 322 15.51 6.23 -15.91
CA ASP A 322 14.62 6.69 -14.84
C ASP A 322 15.14 6.23 -13.46
N PRO A 323 15.82 7.11 -12.71
CA PRO A 323 16.46 6.77 -11.44
C PRO A 323 15.52 6.83 -10.23
N ASP A 324 14.24 7.15 -10.41
CA ASP A 324 13.31 7.38 -9.29
C ASP A 324 12.18 6.36 -9.22
N TYR A 325 12.33 5.20 -9.86
CA TYR A 325 11.39 4.10 -9.70
C TYR A 325 11.97 2.98 -8.83
N PHE A 326 11.31 2.70 -7.70
CA PHE A 326 11.79 1.79 -6.66
C PHE A 326 12.09 0.38 -7.19
N ALA A 327 11.29 -0.08 -8.16
CA ALA A 327 11.33 -1.47 -8.61
C ALA A 327 12.64 -1.80 -9.35
N TYR A 328 13.27 -0.81 -10.00
CA TYR A 328 14.53 -1.05 -10.71
C TYR A 328 15.65 -1.41 -9.74
N TYR A 329 15.79 -0.64 -8.64
CA TYR A 329 16.75 -0.94 -7.58
C TYR A 329 16.38 -2.22 -6.82
N LEU A 330 15.10 -2.42 -6.51
CA LEU A 330 14.66 -3.63 -5.83
C LEU A 330 15.08 -4.90 -6.60
N ARG A 331 14.85 -4.91 -7.92
CA ARG A 331 15.13 -6.06 -8.78
C ARG A 331 16.63 -6.26 -9.03
N ARG A 332 17.39 -5.18 -9.22
CA ARG A 332 18.86 -5.24 -9.31
C ARG A 332 19.49 -5.71 -7.99
N GLY A 333 19.00 -5.20 -6.87
CA GLY A 333 19.40 -5.60 -5.52
C GLY A 333 19.12 -7.08 -5.23
N MET A 334 17.98 -7.62 -5.67
CA MET A 334 17.71 -9.07 -5.62
C MET A 334 18.74 -9.89 -6.41
N CYS A 335 19.15 -9.40 -7.58
CA CYS A 335 20.19 -10.06 -8.38
C CYS A 335 21.55 -10.02 -7.67
N HIS A 336 21.93 -8.86 -7.12
CA HIS A 336 23.16 -8.73 -6.32
C HIS A 336 23.17 -9.63 -5.08
N ASP A 337 22.04 -9.74 -4.36
CA ASP A 337 21.90 -10.64 -3.21
C ASP A 337 22.12 -12.11 -3.64
N THR A 338 21.50 -12.50 -4.75
CA THR A 338 21.65 -13.86 -5.32
C THR A 338 23.09 -14.14 -5.76
N LEU A 339 23.81 -13.13 -6.24
CA LEU A 339 25.22 -13.21 -6.63
C LEU A 339 26.19 -13.14 -5.43
N GLY A 340 25.69 -13.01 -4.19
CA GLY A 340 26.54 -12.86 -2.99
C GLY A 340 27.22 -11.50 -2.88
N GLN A 341 26.81 -10.51 -3.67
CA GLN A 341 27.38 -9.17 -3.71
C GLN A 341 26.73 -8.28 -2.64
N MET A 342 26.90 -8.64 -1.37
CA MET A 342 26.17 -8.08 -0.22
C MET A 342 26.17 -6.54 -0.19
N ARG A 343 27.32 -5.88 -0.44
CA ARG A 343 27.40 -4.41 -0.41
C ARG A 343 26.51 -3.77 -1.47
N LEU A 344 26.59 -4.26 -2.71
CA LEU A 344 25.79 -3.74 -3.82
C LEU A 344 24.29 -4.02 -3.60
N ALA A 345 23.96 -5.22 -3.11
CA ALA A 345 22.59 -5.58 -2.75
C ALA A 345 22.03 -4.64 -1.68
N ARG A 346 22.82 -4.35 -0.63
CA ARG A 346 22.43 -3.42 0.43
C ARG A 346 22.16 -2.02 -0.12
N ASP A 347 23.06 -1.48 -0.93
CA ASP A 347 22.95 -0.13 -1.50
C ASP A 347 21.66 -0.01 -2.34
N ASP A 348 21.40 -1.00 -3.20
CA ASP A 348 20.20 -1.04 -4.05
C ASP A 348 18.91 -1.22 -3.26
N LEU A 349 18.89 -2.20 -2.35
CA LEU A 349 17.69 -2.46 -1.55
C LEU A 349 17.36 -1.27 -0.65
N ALA A 350 18.37 -0.58 -0.10
CA ALA A 350 18.17 0.65 0.67
C ALA A 350 17.62 1.79 -0.21
N ARG A 351 18.18 1.99 -1.42
CA ARG A 351 17.69 2.99 -2.37
C ARG A 351 16.24 2.70 -2.78
N GLY A 352 15.92 1.46 -3.12
CA GLY A 352 14.56 1.03 -3.42
C GLY A 352 13.60 1.27 -2.25
N ASN A 353 13.97 0.85 -1.04
CA ASN A 353 13.15 1.05 0.17
C ASN A 353 12.91 2.52 0.51
N SER A 354 13.87 3.40 0.18
CA SER A 354 13.71 4.85 0.38
C SER A 354 12.64 5.47 -0.51
N LEU A 355 12.36 4.86 -1.68
CA LEU A 355 11.33 5.30 -2.62
C LEU A 355 9.99 4.63 -2.29
N LEU A 356 10.00 3.32 -2.09
CA LEU A 356 8.85 2.55 -1.63
C LEU A 356 9.31 1.36 -0.77
N PRO A 357 8.96 1.34 0.52
CA PRO A 357 9.27 0.21 1.37
C PRO A 357 8.66 -1.10 0.85
N THR A 358 9.47 -2.15 0.74
CA THR A 358 9.01 -3.47 0.30
C THR A 358 9.40 -4.57 1.28
N PRO A 359 8.56 -5.60 1.45
CA PRO A 359 8.85 -6.68 2.41
C PRO A 359 10.19 -7.38 2.15
N PHE A 360 10.52 -7.64 0.89
CA PHE A 360 11.78 -8.32 0.54
C PHE A 360 12.99 -7.45 0.90
N ALA A 361 12.99 -6.18 0.48
CA ALA A 361 14.09 -5.27 0.79
C ALA A 361 14.24 -5.09 2.29
N SER A 362 13.15 -4.83 3.01
CA SER A 362 13.20 -4.70 4.48
C SER A 362 13.70 -5.98 5.14
N TYR A 363 13.25 -7.16 4.74
CA TYR A 363 13.76 -8.41 5.31
C TYR A 363 15.28 -8.55 5.14
N LYS A 364 15.79 -8.31 3.93
CA LYS A 364 17.22 -8.41 3.62
C LYS A 364 18.06 -7.32 4.27
N LEU A 365 17.57 -6.09 4.34
CA LEU A 365 18.21 -5.02 5.09
C LEU A 365 18.28 -5.35 6.58
N GLY A 366 17.27 -6.04 7.13
CA GLY A 366 17.29 -6.58 8.48
C GLY A 366 18.38 -7.62 8.69
N ASP A 367 18.51 -8.58 7.76
CA ASP A 367 19.59 -9.58 7.80
C ASP A 367 20.98 -8.91 7.75
N TYR A 368 21.16 -7.92 6.87
CA TYR A 368 22.42 -7.19 6.75
C TYR A 368 22.73 -6.37 8.01
N ALA A 369 21.73 -5.76 8.64
CA ALA A 369 21.91 -5.04 9.88
C ALA A 369 22.32 -5.97 11.05
N LEU A 370 21.82 -7.22 11.07
CA LEU A 370 22.29 -8.23 12.04
C LEU A 370 23.77 -8.58 11.83
N VAL A 371 24.21 -8.72 10.58
CA VAL A 371 25.62 -8.99 10.25
C VAL A 371 26.52 -7.84 10.74
N ASP A 372 26.04 -6.61 10.63
CA ASP A 372 26.75 -5.42 11.10
C ASP A 372 26.67 -5.21 12.62
N GLY A 373 25.87 -6.01 13.34
CA GLY A 373 25.61 -5.85 14.76
C GLY A 373 24.61 -4.73 15.11
N ASP A 374 23.98 -4.08 14.12
CA ASP A 374 22.92 -3.09 14.34
C ASP A 374 21.57 -3.78 14.57
N ARG A 375 21.42 -4.29 15.79
CA ARG A 375 20.21 -5.00 16.24
C ARG A 375 18.96 -4.10 16.22
N ALA A 376 19.13 -2.79 16.43
CA ALA A 376 18.01 -1.86 16.45
C ALA A 376 17.43 -1.65 15.05
N GLU A 377 18.30 -1.46 14.05
CA GLU A 377 17.88 -1.38 12.65
C GLU A 377 17.30 -2.71 12.16
N ALA A 378 17.95 -3.83 12.50
CA ALA A 378 17.43 -5.16 12.16
C ALA A 378 15.99 -5.35 12.63
N LYS A 379 15.72 -5.00 13.89
CA LYS A 379 14.38 -5.07 14.49
C LYS A 379 13.37 -4.18 13.76
N ARG A 380 13.74 -2.94 13.41
CA ARG A 380 12.86 -2.04 12.64
C ARG A 380 12.50 -2.64 11.28
N GLN A 381 13.49 -3.14 10.55
CA GLN A 381 13.31 -3.68 9.21
C GLN A 381 12.49 -4.97 9.20
N PHE A 382 12.73 -5.89 10.16
CA PHE A 382 11.90 -7.09 10.31
C PHE A 382 10.45 -6.77 10.69
N ALA A 383 10.20 -5.71 11.48
CA ALA A 383 8.84 -5.28 11.81
C ALA A 383 8.05 -4.77 10.58
N ILE A 384 8.74 -4.16 9.61
CA ILE A 384 8.15 -3.76 8.32
C ILE A 384 7.83 -5.02 7.50
N ALA A 385 8.82 -5.91 7.33
CA ALA A 385 8.67 -7.11 6.53
C ALA A 385 7.64 -8.11 7.11
N SER A 386 7.48 -8.19 8.43
CA SER A 386 6.57 -9.13 9.10
C SER A 386 5.09 -8.91 8.80
N ARG A 387 4.74 -7.77 8.20
CA ARG A 387 3.37 -7.42 7.85
C ARG A 387 2.94 -8.00 6.51
N ALA A 388 3.88 -8.53 5.73
CA ALA A 388 3.59 -9.19 4.47
C ALA A 388 2.90 -10.54 4.71
N PRO A 389 1.95 -10.95 3.85
CA PRO A 389 1.41 -12.30 3.91
C PRO A 389 2.45 -13.35 3.44
N GLY A 390 2.24 -14.60 3.82
CA GLY A 390 3.02 -15.74 3.34
C GLY A 390 4.35 -15.96 4.07
N GLY A 391 5.21 -16.80 3.47
CA GLY A 391 6.41 -17.31 4.13
C GLY A 391 7.44 -16.24 4.51
N LEU A 392 7.62 -15.20 3.67
CA LEU A 392 8.56 -14.12 3.96
C LEU A 392 8.12 -13.32 5.20
N GLY A 393 6.84 -12.95 5.30
CA GLY A 393 6.33 -12.23 6.45
C GLY A 393 6.36 -13.07 7.72
N ALA A 394 6.06 -14.36 7.63
CA ALA A 394 6.21 -15.28 8.77
C ALA A 394 7.68 -15.38 9.24
N ALA A 395 8.64 -15.48 8.30
CA ALA A 395 10.06 -15.50 8.62
C ALA A 395 10.52 -14.18 9.27
N ALA A 396 10.09 -13.05 8.72
CA ALA A 396 10.35 -11.72 9.28
C ALA A 396 9.73 -11.56 10.67
N HIS A 397 8.50 -12.05 10.89
CA HIS A 397 7.85 -12.03 12.19
C HIS A 397 8.63 -12.82 13.23
N GLY A 398 9.12 -14.02 12.87
CA GLY A 398 9.99 -14.81 13.74
C GLY A 398 11.35 -14.16 14.01
N ALA A 399 11.93 -13.44 13.04
CA ALA A 399 13.15 -12.66 13.26
C ALA A 399 12.92 -11.47 14.19
N TYR A 400 11.85 -10.69 13.96
CA TYR A 400 11.44 -9.60 14.84
C TYR A 400 11.18 -10.09 16.27
N PHE A 401 10.40 -11.16 16.41
CA PHE A 401 10.04 -11.72 17.71
C PHE A 401 11.26 -12.12 18.53
N ARG A 402 12.26 -12.78 17.91
CA ARG A 402 13.49 -13.15 18.62
C ARG A 402 14.22 -11.95 19.19
N LEU A 403 14.26 -10.83 18.47
CA LEU A 403 14.89 -9.59 18.93
C LEU A 403 14.02 -8.89 20.00
N ASP A 404 12.70 -8.78 19.79
CA ASP A 404 11.82 -8.09 20.74
C ASP A 404 11.62 -8.87 22.04
N LEU A 405 11.69 -10.20 22.01
CA LEU A 405 11.58 -11.05 23.20
C LEU A 405 12.71 -10.79 24.20
N GLU A 406 13.93 -10.58 23.71
CA GLU A 406 15.08 -10.28 24.56
C GLU A 406 14.99 -8.86 25.14
N ASP A 407 14.48 -7.89 24.38
CA ASP A 407 14.34 -6.51 24.85
C ASP A 407 13.15 -6.30 25.79
N ALA A 408 12.04 -6.99 25.52
CA ALA A 408 10.75 -6.75 26.14
C ALA A 408 9.98 -8.06 26.38
N PRO A 409 10.53 -9.00 27.18
CA PRO A 409 9.90 -10.30 27.40
C PRO A 409 8.51 -10.21 28.02
N TRP A 410 8.23 -9.16 28.80
CA TRP A 410 6.93 -8.90 29.44
C TRP A 410 5.80 -8.63 28.44
N LYS A 411 6.08 -8.30 27.17
CA LYS A 411 5.05 -8.22 26.12
C LYS A 411 4.45 -9.59 25.79
N TYR A 412 5.25 -10.65 25.96
CA TYR A 412 4.92 -12.00 25.52
C TYR A 412 4.66 -12.94 26.68
N LEU A 413 5.34 -12.74 27.81
CA LEU A 413 5.24 -13.55 29.01
C LEU A 413 4.57 -12.75 30.13
N THR A 414 3.48 -13.27 30.68
CA THR A 414 2.87 -12.73 31.90
C THR A 414 2.96 -13.75 33.02
N ALA A 415 3.39 -13.32 34.21
CA ALA A 415 3.42 -14.15 35.40
C ALA A 415 2.36 -13.67 36.40
N ARG A 416 1.63 -14.59 37.02
CA ARG A 416 0.63 -14.30 38.06
C ARG A 416 0.80 -15.25 39.24
N LEU A 417 0.67 -14.72 40.45
CA LEU A 417 0.60 -15.53 41.65
C LEU A 417 -0.79 -16.15 41.78
N GLY A 418 -0.83 -17.37 42.29
CA GLY A 418 -2.05 -18.08 42.63
C GLY A 418 -1.82 -19.01 43.81
N SER A 419 -2.86 -19.75 44.18
CA SER A 419 -2.81 -20.79 45.20
C SER A 419 -3.40 -22.09 44.67
N ASP A 420 -2.72 -23.21 44.89
CA ASP A 420 -3.27 -24.54 44.63
C ASP A 420 -3.01 -25.43 45.84
N THR A 421 -4.06 -25.98 46.44
CA THR A 421 -3.99 -26.90 47.60
C THR A 421 -3.09 -26.43 48.77
N GLY A 422 -3.09 -25.12 49.06
CA GLY A 422 -2.28 -24.53 50.13
C GLY A 422 -0.83 -24.19 49.75
N GLN A 423 -0.44 -24.41 48.49
CA GLN A 423 0.85 -24.00 47.93
C GLN A 423 0.72 -22.68 47.17
N VAL A 424 1.73 -21.81 47.28
CA VAL A 424 1.86 -20.64 46.42
C VAL A 424 2.38 -21.11 45.06
N VAL A 425 1.64 -20.78 43.99
CA VAL A 425 1.99 -21.14 42.61
C VAL A 425 2.23 -19.89 41.77
N LEU A 426 3.18 -19.97 40.84
CA LEU A 426 3.39 -18.95 39.81
C LEU A 426 2.93 -19.48 38.45
N LEU A 427 1.89 -18.86 37.90
CA LEU A 427 1.41 -19.16 36.55
C LEU A 427 2.10 -18.26 35.54
N VAL A 428 2.94 -18.84 34.69
CA VAL A 428 3.57 -18.16 33.55
C VAL A 428 2.79 -18.48 32.28
N VAL A 429 2.30 -17.45 31.61
CA VAL A 429 1.51 -17.56 30.37
C VAL A 429 2.29 -16.95 29.21
N ASN A 430 2.56 -17.76 28.19
CA ASN A 430 3.04 -17.29 26.89
C ASN A 430 1.85 -16.87 26.02
N ARG A 431 1.83 -15.60 25.62
CA ARG A 431 0.81 -14.99 24.76
C ARG A 431 1.28 -14.78 23.32
N SER A 432 2.47 -15.25 22.97
CA SER A 432 3.00 -15.18 21.62
C SER A 432 2.60 -16.39 20.78
N ASP A 433 2.67 -16.23 19.46
CA ASP A 433 2.48 -17.31 18.49
C ASP A 433 3.70 -18.25 18.40
N PHE A 434 4.76 -17.99 19.18
CA PHE A 434 5.99 -18.76 19.16
C PHE A 434 6.21 -19.52 20.47
N PRO A 435 6.74 -20.76 20.41
CA PRO A 435 7.18 -21.46 21.61
C PRO A 435 8.36 -20.72 22.24
N ILE A 436 8.23 -20.38 23.53
CA ILE A 436 9.33 -19.84 24.33
C ILE A 436 9.80 -20.95 25.27
N ALA A 437 11.07 -21.31 25.17
CA ALA A 437 11.72 -22.31 26.00
C ALA A 437 12.73 -21.68 26.96
N ASP A 438 13.19 -22.46 27.94
CA ASP A 438 14.25 -22.09 28.88
C ASP A 438 13.92 -20.83 29.71
N ILE A 439 12.64 -20.64 30.04
CA ILE A 439 12.19 -19.56 30.94
C ILE A 439 12.80 -19.79 32.33
N VAL A 440 13.47 -18.77 32.87
CA VAL A 440 14.02 -18.76 34.23
C VAL A 440 13.12 -17.90 35.12
N VAL A 441 12.67 -18.46 36.24
CA VAL A 441 11.86 -17.77 37.24
C VAL A 441 12.71 -17.56 38.49
N ARG A 442 12.80 -16.30 38.95
CA ARG A 442 13.39 -15.96 40.24
C ARG A 442 12.28 -15.46 41.17
N VAL A 443 12.23 -16.00 42.39
CA VAL A 443 11.26 -15.61 43.42
C VAL A 443 12.01 -14.94 44.57
N GLU A 444 11.65 -13.71 44.86
CA GLU A 444 12.16 -12.93 45.99
C GLU A 444 11.03 -12.76 47.01
N MET A 445 11.33 -12.98 48.29
CA MET A 445 10.36 -12.90 49.38
C MET A 445 10.89 -11.95 50.45
N GLU A 446 10.08 -10.97 50.84
CA GLU A 446 10.38 -10.06 51.96
C GLU A 446 9.46 -10.39 53.12
N VAL A 447 10.03 -10.61 54.30
CA VAL A 447 9.29 -10.86 55.54
C VAL A 447 9.83 -9.89 56.60
N ASP A 448 8.94 -9.09 57.19
CA ASP A 448 9.27 -8.11 58.24
C ASP A 448 10.42 -7.15 57.87
N GLY A 449 10.49 -6.71 56.61
CA GLY A 449 11.54 -5.82 56.11
C GLY A 449 12.87 -6.51 55.78
N ILE A 450 12.94 -7.85 55.89
CA ILE A 450 14.11 -8.65 55.56
C ILE A 450 13.85 -9.37 54.24
N ALA A 451 14.54 -8.94 53.17
CA ALA A 451 14.49 -9.60 51.88
C ALA A 451 15.33 -10.90 51.90
N SER A 452 14.73 -11.99 51.45
CA SER A 452 15.40 -13.26 51.18
C SER A 452 15.07 -13.69 49.74
N ALA A 453 16.10 -13.90 48.94
CA ALA A 453 15.95 -14.37 47.56
C ALA A 453 16.23 -15.87 47.50
N ARG A 454 15.33 -16.64 46.88
CA ARG A 454 15.60 -18.03 46.53
C ARG A 454 15.48 -18.19 45.03
N GLU A 455 16.61 -18.27 44.36
CA GLU A 455 16.65 -18.53 42.92
C GLU A 455 16.39 -20.02 42.66
N SER A 456 15.16 -20.35 42.28
CA SER A 456 14.82 -21.67 41.76
C SER A 456 14.78 -21.60 40.24
N THR A 457 15.91 -21.90 39.59
CA THR A 457 15.94 -21.99 38.12
C THR A 457 15.18 -23.23 37.66
N THR A 458 13.90 -23.07 37.34
CA THR A 458 13.10 -24.12 36.70
C THR A 458 13.04 -23.84 35.21
N ARG A 459 13.78 -24.60 34.40
CA ARG A 459 13.66 -24.48 32.93
C ARG A 459 12.34 -25.07 32.46
N TRP A 460 11.49 -24.23 31.90
CA TRP A 460 10.27 -24.68 31.24
C TRP A 460 10.51 -24.96 29.76
N ARG A 461 10.08 -26.13 29.30
CA ARG A 461 9.97 -26.45 27.87
C ARG A 461 8.50 -26.57 27.51
N PRO A 462 8.02 -25.89 26.46
CA PRO A 462 6.65 -26.07 26.02
C PRO A 462 6.44 -27.54 25.66
N ALA A 463 5.29 -28.09 26.06
CA ALA A 463 4.88 -29.41 25.60
C ALA A 463 4.82 -29.37 24.07
N SER A 464 5.51 -30.28 23.39
CA SER A 464 5.54 -30.32 21.93
C SER A 464 4.11 -30.35 21.40
N THR A 465 3.77 -29.47 20.46
CA THR A 465 2.55 -29.54 19.65
C THR A 465 2.66 -30.71 18.66
N ALA A 466 2.67 -31.92 19.19
CA ALA A 466 2.37 -33.15 18.49
C ALA A 466 1.34 -33.86 19.39
N GLY A 467 0.11 -33.98 18.86
CA GLY A 467 -1.10 -34.22 19.63
C GLY A 467 -0.98 -35.30 20.70
N SER A 468 -1.38 -34.95 21.92
CA SER A 468 -1.76 -35.92 22.95
C SER A 468 -2.42 -35.18 24.12
N ALA A 469 -3.71 -35.45 24.27
CA ALA A 469 -4.51 -35.45 25.49
C ALA A 469 -3.89 -34.88 26.77
N ALA A 470 -4.68 -34.02 27.42
CA ALA A 470 -4.64 -33.82 28.87
C ALA A 470 -4.48 -35.19 29.58
N LYS A 471 -3.29 -35.44 30.11
CA LYS A 471 -3.06 -36.47 31.12
C LYS A 471 -2.46 -35.77 32.33
N GLY A 472 -3.28 -35.70 33.37
CA GLY A 472 -2.88 -35.19 34.66
C GLY A 472 -1.68 -35.97 35.20
N PHE A 473 -0.74 -35.24 35.78
CA PHE A 473 0.31 -35.84 36.60
C PHE A 473 -0.17 -35.83 38.05
N ARG A 474 -0.63 -37.00 38.52
CA ARG A 474 -0.60 -37.35 39.94
C ARG A 474 0.82 -37.77 40.28
N ASN A 475 1.46 -37.10 41.23
CA ASN A 475 2.63 -37.63 41.93
C ASN A 475 2.22 -37.94 43.37
N SER A 476 2.09 -39.23 43.64
CA SER A 476 1.95 -39.84 44.95
C SER A 476 3.32 -39.91 45.66
N CYS A 477 3.40 -39.44 46.90
CA CYS A 477 4.52 -39.73 47.81
C CYS A 477 4.26 -41.03 48.60
N PRO A 478 5.32 -41.80 48.93
CA PRO A 478 5.20 -43.01 49.75
C PRO A 478 5.17 -42.68 51.25
N SER A 479 4.34 -43.41 51.99
CA SER A 479 4.23 -43.35 53.44
C SER A 479 5.46 -43.93 54.14
N PRO A 480 5.94 -43.36 55.27
CA PRO A 480 6.65 -44.11 56.28
C PRO A 480 5.69 -44.45 57.43
N GLY A 481 5.57 -45.74 57.73
CA GLY A 481 4.81 -46.24 58.88
C GLY A 481 5.60 -46.18 60.19
N LEU A 482 4.87 -46.23 61.31
CA LEU A 482 5.22 -46.72 62.66
C LEU A 482 3.87 -46.90 63.37
N ARG A 483 3.35 -48.13 63.52
CA ARG A 483 3.58 -49.14 64.57
C ARG A 483 2.84 -48.87 65.90
N SER A 484 2.11 -49.93 66.28
CA SER A 484 1.32 -50.26 67.49
C SER A 484 0.12 -49.39 67.78
#